data_AF-A0A434PRA6-F1
#
_entry.id   AF-A0A434PRA6-F1
#
_cell.length_a   1.000
_cell.length_b   1.000
_cell.length_c   1.000
_cell.angle_alpha   90.00
_cell.angle_beta   90.00
_cell.angle_gamma   90.00
#
_symmetry.space_group_name_H-M   'P 1'
#
loop_
_entity.id
_entity.type
_entity.pdbx_description
1 polymer ?
#
loop_
_entity_poly.entity_id
_entity_poly.type
_entity_poly.pdbx_seq_one_letter_code
_entity_poly.pdbx_strand_id
1 'polypeptide(L)'
;MRSTLTDIAREAGVSAATVDRVLNNRAGVRARTREVVLETAQRLGYIAENSNGPTTRTALRGDVMRLDFALPAGTNSFIKMLHRHIEAQAQSRPDLDVRVATIEGFNPDRLARL
;
A
#
# COMPACT_ATOMS: atom_id res chain seq x y z
N MET A 1 -15.55 11.42 -6.37
CA MET A 1 -16.24 10.73 -5.25
C MET A 1 -15.22 9.81 -4.58
N ARG A 2 -14.84 10.11 -3.33
CA ARG A 2 -13.77 9.41 -2.59
C ARG A 2 -14.27 9.15 -1.18
N SER A 3 -15.09 8.11 -1.00
CA SER A 3 -15.62 7.72 0.32
C SER A 3 -15.81 6.20 0.47
N THR A 4 -14.91 5.39 -0.09
CA THR A 4 -15.01 3.92 -0.03
C THR A 4 -15.02 3.37 1.39
N LEU A 5 -14.30 3.99 2.34
CA LEU A 5 -14.38 3.60 3.77
C LEU A 5 -15.76 3.83 4.38
N THR A 6 -16.44 4.92 3.98
CA THR A 6 -17.80 5.23 4.45
C THR A 6 -18.80 4.23 3.89
N ASP A 7 -18.60 3.79 2.65
CA ASP A 7 -19.42 2.76 2.01
C ASP A 7 -19.26 1.41 2.70
N ILE A 8 -18.03 0.97 2.98
CA ILE A 8 -17.74 -0.24 3.75
C ILE A 8 -18.35 -0.14 5.15
N ALA A 9 -18.22 1.00 5.83
CA ALA A 9 -18.76 1.21 7.17
C ALA A 9 -20.29 1.06 7.20
N ARG A 10 -20.98 1.70 6.24
CA ARG A 10 -22.42 1.62 6.08
C ARG A 10 -22.89 0.19 5.85
N GLU A 11 -22.20 -0.54 4.98
CA GLU A 11 -22.60 -1.89 4.59
C GLU A 11 -22.24 -2.97 5.62
N ALA A 12 -21.12 -2.79 6.33
CA ALA A 12 -20.73 -3.66 7.45
C ALA A 12 -21.44 -3.30 8.77
N GLY A 13 -22.26 -2.23 8.79
CA GLY A 13 -23.01 -1.81 9.99
C GLY A 13 -22.14 -1.28 11.13
N VAL A 14 -20.99 -0.68 10.82
CA VAL A 14 -20.02 -0.18 11.80
C VAL A 14 -19.62 1.27 11.51
N SER A 15 -18.88 1.91 12.41
CA SER A 15 -18.32 3.24 12.15
C SER A 15 -17.08 3.16 11.25
N ALA A 16 -16.78 4.25 10.53
CA ALA A 16 -15.56 4.37 9.72
C ALA A 16 -14.28 4.17 10.56
N ALA A 17 -14.30 4.56 11.84
CA ALA A 17 -13.20 4.31 12.77
C ALA A 17 -12.97 2.80 13.05
N THR A 18 -14.04 2.00 13.08
CA THR A 18 -13.93 0.55 13.21
C THR A 18 -13.37 -0.07 11.94
N VAL A 19 -13.80 0.41 10.76
CA VAL A 19 -13.24 -0.03 9.48
C VAL A 19 -11.75 0.30 9.38
N ASP A 20 -11.35 1.52 9.73
CA ASP A 20 -9.94 1.93 9.79
C ASP A 20 -9.11 1.02 10.71
N ARG A 21 -9.64 0.71 11.91
CA ARG A 21 -8.97 -0.20 12.85
C ARG A 21 -8.80 -1.61 12.27
N VAL A 22 -9.81 -2.13 11.58
CA VAL A 22 -9.75 -3.47 10.97
C VAL A 22 -8.73 -3.49 9.83
N LEU A 23 -8.80 -2.54 8.90
CA LEU A 23 -7.93 -2.48 7.73
C LEU A 23 -6.46 -2.26 8.11
N ASN A 24 -6.20 -1.46 9.15
CA ASN A 24 -4.85 -1.18 9.66
C ASN A 24 -4.41 -2.15 10.77
N ASN A 25 -5.15 -3.24 10.99
CA ASN A 25 -4.85 -4.26 11.99
C ASN A 25 -4.63 -3.74 13.43
N ARG A 26 -5.38 -2.72 13.85
CA ARG A 26 -5.32 -2.15 15.20
C ARG A 26 -6.09 -3.02 16.20
N ALA A 27 -5.67 -2.99 17.47
CA ALA A 27 -6.35 -3.71 18.56
C ALA A 27 -7.71 -3.08 18.91
N GLY A 28 -8.58 -3.85 19.59
CA GLY A 28 -9.85 -3.36 20.12
C GLY A 28 -11.09 -3.61 19.25
N VAL A 29 -11.00 -4.47 18.22
CA VAL A 29 -12.15 -4.92 17.42
C VAL A 29 -12.37 -6.41 17.62
N ARG A 30 -13.63 -6.81 17.92
CA ARG A 30 -14.00 -8.23 18.08
C ARG A 30 -13.74 -8.99 16.77
N ALA A 31 -13.30 -10.25 16.89
CA ALA A 31 -12.99 -11.10 15.74
C ALA A 31 -14.15 -11.18 14.72
N ARG A 32 -15.38 -11.41 15.21
CA ARG A 32 -16.59 -11.41 14.37
C ARG A 32 -16.80 -10.11 13.59
N THR A 33 -16.59 -8.96 14.22
CA THR A 33 -16.74 -7.66 13.56
C THR A 33 -15.65 -7.44 12.51
N ARG A 34 -14.44 -7.92 12.80
CA ARG A 34 -13.32 -7.88 11.86
C ARG A 34 -13.61 -8.71 10.61
N GLU A 35 -14.14 -9.92 10.76
CA GLU A 35 -14.54 -10.77 9.64
C GLU A 35 -15.57 -10.08 8.72
N VAL A 36 -16.65 -9.56 9.30
CA VAL A 36 -17.72 -8.86 8.54
C VAL A 36 -17.18 -7.65 7.76
N VAL A 37 -16.27 -6.88 8.37
CA VAL A 37 -15.66 -5.72 7.70
C VAL A 37 -14.76 -6.15 6.55
N LEU A 38 -13.95 -7.20 6.75
CA LEU A 38 -13.06 -7.73 5.70
C LEU A 38 -13.86 -8.31 4.53
N GLU A 39 -14.91 -9.07 4.82
CA GLU A 39 -15.82 -9.64 3.81
C GLU A 39 -16.54 -8.54 3.01
N THR A 40 -17.08 -7.54 3.69
CA THR A 40 -17.72 -6.38 3.04
C THR A 40 -16.72 -5.62 2.17
N ALA A 41 -15.52 -5.41 2.67
CA ALA A 41 -14.47 -4.72 1.93
C ALA A 41 -13.99 -5.55 0.71
N GLN A 42 -14.01 -6.88 0.78
CA GLN A 42 -13.75 -7.75 -0.38
C GLN A 42 -14.87 -7.64 -1.42
N ARG A 43 -16.12 -7.74 -0.99
CA ARG A 43 -17.28 -7.67 -1.88
C ARG A 43 -17.39 -6.31 -2.60
N LEU A 44 -16.98 -5.23 -1.95
CA LEU A 44 -16.90 -3.90 -2.54
C LEU A 44 -15.67 -3.69 -3.43
N GLY A 45 -14.80 -4.69 -3.59
CA GLY A 45 -13.55 -4.58 -4.35
C GLY A 45 -12.54 -3.63 -3.71
N TYR A 46 -12.72 -3.27 -2.44
CA TYR A 46 -11.76 -2.48 -1.68
C TYR A 46 -10.54 -3.33 -1.28
N ILE A 47 -10.74 -4.64 -1.11
CA ILE A 47 -9.67 -5.62 -0.87
C ILE A 47 -9.84 -6.80 -1.82
N ALA A 48 -8.76 -7.32 -2.41
CA ALA A 48 -8.83 -8.53 -3.24
C ALA A 48 -8.98 -9.80 -2.37
N GLU A 49 -9.56 -10.87 -2.93
CA GLU A 49 -9.90 -12.15 -2.25
C GLU A 49 -8.71 -12.88 -1.56
N ASN A 50 -7.49 -12.39 -1.76
CA ASN A 50 -6.23 -12.98 -1.35
C ASN A 50 -5.41 -12.08 -0.40
N SER A 51 -6.06 -11.17 0.30
CA SER A 51 -5.43 -10.18 1.19
C SER A 51 -5.29 -10.61 2.65
N ASN A 52 -4.80 -11.82 2.90
CA ASN A 52 -4.21 -12.14 4.20
C ASN A 52 -2.70 -11.91 4.11
N GLY A 53 -2.30 -10.66 3.84
CA GLY A 53 -0.91 -10.27 3.62
C GLY A 53 -0.81 -8.87 2.98
N PRO A 54 0.27 -8.11 3.24
CA PRO A 54 0.34 -6.69 2.91
C PRO A 54 0.27 -6.51 1.39
N THR A 55 -0.63 -5.62 0.96
CA THR A 55 -0.66 -4.95 -0.36
C THR A 55 0.08 -5.68 -1.47
N THR A 56 -0.60 -6.58 -2.19
CA THR A 56 -0.15 -6.97 -3.53
C THR A 56 -1.39 -7.10 -4.40
N ARG A 57 -1.65 -6.01 -5.13
CA ARG A 57 -2.42 -6.02 -6.38
C ARG A 57 -1.83 -7.13 -7.25
N THR A 58 -2.67 -8.09 -7.62
CA THR A 58 -2.68 -8.74 -8.94
C THR A 58 -1.31 -8.83 -9.61
N ALA A 59 -0.42 -9.67 -9.06
CA ALA A 59 0.62 -10.29 -9.88
C ALA A 59 -0.10 -11.37 -10.71
N LEU A 60 -0.53 -10.98 -11.91
CA LEU A 60 -0.84 -11.92 -12.96
C LEU A 60 0.37 -12.86 -13.07
N ARG A 61 0.10 -14.17 -13.06
CA ARG A 61 1.09 -15.25 -13.12
C ARG A 61 2.29 -14.86 -13.98
N GLY A 62 3.46 -14.77 -13.37
CA GLY A 62 4.76 -14.71 -14.07
C GLY A 62 5.30 -13.33 -14.41
N ASP A 63 4.55 -12.24 -14.25
CA ASP A 63 5.09 -10.90 -14.49
C ASP A 63 5.75 -10.34 -13.23
N VAL A 64 7.05 -10.07 -13.34
CA VAL A 64 7.83 -9.32 -12.35
C VAL A 64 7.18 -7.94 -12.18
N MET A 65 6.76 -7.60 -10.97
CA MET A 65 6.10 -6.31 -10.71
C MET A 65 7.14 -5.20 -10.66
N ARG A 66 7.05 -4.22 -11.56
CA ARG A 66 7.93 -3.04 -11.53
C ARG A 66 7.48 -2.04 -10.46
N LEU A 67 8.43 -1.57 -9.64
CA LEU A 67 8.25 -0.54 -8.63
C LEU A 67 9.32 0.55 -8.79
N ASP A 68 8.88 1.77 -9.09
CA ASP A 68 9.75 2.94 -9.23
C ASP A 68 9.62 3.87 -8.00
N PHE A 69 10.74 4.14 -7.35
CA PHE A 69 10.83 5.04 -6.20
C PHE A 69 11.49 6.36 -6.60
N ALA A 70 10.75 7.46 -6.49
CA ALA A 70 11.28 8.80 -6.66
C ALA A 70 11.64 9.40 -5.29
N LEU A 71 12.93 9.52 -5.00
CA LEU A 71 13.45 10.09 -3.75
C LEU A 71 14.04 11.48 -3.99
N PRO A 72 13.85 12.46 -3.09
CA PRO A 72 14.47 13.76 -3.23
C PRO A 72 15.99 13.66 -3.05
N ALA A 73 16.73 14.35 -3.93
CA ALA A 73 18.18 14.49 -3.78
C ALA A 73 18.53 15.36 -2.57
N GLY A 74 19.66 15.08 -1.94
CA GLY A 74 20.22 15.97 -0.92
C GLY A 74 21.02 15.25 0.16
N THR A 75 21.29 15.99 1.23
CA THR A 75 22.11 15.53 2.36
C THR A 75 21.30 14.89 3.48
N ASN A 76 19.97 14.86 3.38
CA ASN A 76 19.09 14.32 4.41
C ASN A 76 19.41 12.84 4.68
N SER A 77 19.89 12.57 5.90
CA SER A 77 20.31 11.24 6.35
C SER A 77 19.17 10.22 6.32
N PHE A 78 17.93 10.65 6.60
CA PHE A 78 16.76 9.79 6.53
C PHE A 78 16.53 9.27 5.10
N ILE A 79 16.62 10.15 4.09
CA ILE A 79 16.42 9.75 2.69
C ILE A 79 17.51 8.80 2.22
N LYS A 80 18.77 9.05 2.62
CA LYS A 80 19.87 8.12 2.36
C LYS A 80 19.67 6.75 3.03
N MET A 81 19.16 6.73 4.26
CA MET A 81 18.83 5.48 4.95
C MET A 81 17.67 4.75 4.27
N LEU A 82 16.63 5.48 3.86
CA LEU A 82 15.48 4.93 3.16
C LEU A 82 15.89 4.30 1.83
N HIS A 83 16.67 5.01 1.02
CA HIS A 83 17.25 4.50 -0.23
C HIS A 83 17.95 3.16 0.01
N ARG A 84 18.89 3.12 0.97
CA ARG A 84 19.63 1.89 1.31
C ARG A 84 18.71 0.72 1.69
N HIS A 85 17.66 0.98 2.46
CA HIS A 85 16.72 -0.07 2.87
C HIS A 85 15.86 -0.55 1.71
N ILE A 86 15.45 0.33 0.79
CA ILE A 86 14.71 -0.04 -0.42
C ILE A 86 15.57 -0.99 -1.27
N GLU A 87 16.83 -0.63 -1.51
CA GLU A 87 17.76 -1.48 -2.28
C GLU A 87 18.00 -2.84 -1.61
N ALA A 88 18.19 -2.86 -0.28
CA ALA A 88 18.40 -4.10 0.45
C ALA A 88 17.17 -5.04 0.39
N GLN A 89 15.97 -4.49 0.45
CA GLN A 89 14.73 -5.28 0.34
C GLN A 89 14.42 -5.68 -1.11
N ALA A 90 14.83 -4.90 -2.10
CA ALA A 90 14.69 -5.28 -3.50
C ALA A 90 15.48 -6.56 -3.81
N GLN A 91 16.69 -6.68 -3.26
CA GLN A 91 17.55 -7.86 -3.46
C GLN A 91 16.94 -9.16 -2.89
N SER A 92 16.09 -9.07 -1.87
CA SER A 92 15.43 -10.23 -1.28
C SER A 92 14.11 -10.60 -1.98
N ARG A 93 13.72 -9.86 -3.02
CA ARG A 93 12.41 -9.99 -3.69
C ARG A 93 12.56 -10.12 -5.22
N PRO A 94 12.88 -11.33 -5.72
CA PRO A 94 13.02 -11.58 -7.15
C PRO A 94 11.69 -11.45 -7.92
N ASP A 95 10.56 -11.38 -7.21
CA ASP A 95 9.24 -11.06 -7.74
C ASP A 95 9.09 -9.60 -8.18
N LEU A 96 10.05 -8.73 -7.87
CA LEU A 96 9.98 -7.28 -8.09
C LEU A 96 11.14 -6.75 -8.96
N ASP A 97 10.83 -5.85 -9.90
CA ASP A 97 11.80 -5.03 -10.63
C ASP A 97 11.80 -3.64 -9.98
N VAL A 98 12.73 -3.42 -9.05
CA VAL A 98 12.77 -2.18 -8.24
C VAL A 98 13.79 -1.21 -8.82
N ARG A 99 13.35 0.04 -9.03
CA ARG A 99 14.22 1.16 -9.42
C ARG A 99 14.10 2.29 -8.43
N VAL A 100 15.23 2.93 -8.11
CA VAL A 100 15.27 4.09 -7.23
C VAL A 100 15.92 5.24 -7.98
N ALA A 101 15.15 6.29 -8.22
CA ALA A 101 15.59 7.50 -8.87
C ALA A 101 15.68 8.65 -7.86
N THR A 102 16.73 9.45 -7.98
CA THR A 102 16.91 10.64 -7.16
C THR A 102 16.52 11.89 -7.95
N ILE A 103 15.65 12.74 -7.40
CA ILE A 103 15.14 13.95 -8.04
C ILE A 103 15.66 15.18 -7.30
N GLU A 104 16.50 15.97 -7.98
CA GLU A 104 17.01 17.25 -7.48
C GLU A 104 15.96 18.36 -7.61
N GLY A 105 15.52 18.90 -6.47
CA GLY A 105 14.40 19.82 -6.40
C GLY A 105 13.10 19.14 -6.80
N PHE A 106 11.97 19.51 -6.21
CA PHE A 106 10.65 19.03 -6.65
C PHE A 106 10.29 19.68 -8.00
N ASN A 107 11.02 19.31 -9.06
CA ASN A 107 10.78 19.76 -10.42
C ASN A 107 9.76 18.79 -11.06
N PRO A 108 8.52 19.24 -11.32
CA PRO A 108 7.46 18.38 -11.84
C PRO A 108 7.79 17.79 -13.22
N ASP A 109 8.60 18.46 -14.03
CA ASP A 109 8.98 17.99 -15.36
C ASP A 109 9.95 16.80 -15.33
N ARG A 110 10.81 16.72 -14.29
CA ARG A 110 11.69 15.56 -14.10
C ARG A 110 10.93 14.36 -13.59
N LEU A 111 9.92 14.56 -12.73
CA LEU A 111 9.07 13.48 -12.24
C LEU A 111 8.23 12.86 -13.35
N ALA A 112 7.78 13.66 -14.32
CA ALA A 112 6.95 13.19 -15.44
C ALA A 112 7.71 12.33 -16.49
N ARG A 113 9.04 12.21 -16.39
CA ARG A 113 9.89 11.44 -17.33
C ARG A 113 10.44 10.14 -16.74
N LEU A 114 10.12 9.85 -15.48
CA LEU A 114 10.39 8.56 -14.82
C LEU A 114 9.31 7.56 -15.19
#